data_AF-A0A7S0HNF5-F1
#
_entry.id   AF-A0A7S0HNF5-F1
#
_cell.length_a   1.000
_cell.length_b   1.000
_cell.length_c   1.000
_cell.angle_alpha   90.00
_cell.angle_beta   90.00
_cell.angle_gamma   90.00
#
_symmetry.space_group_name_H-M   'P 1'
#
loop_
_entity.id
_entity.type
_entity.pdbx_description
1 polymer ?
#
loop_
_entity_poly.entity_id
_entity_poly.type
_entity_poly.pdbx_seq_one_letter_code
_entity_poly.pdbx_strand_id
1 'polypeptide(L)'
;MPISLGFGMRKPSVLLLLCFLAPATASNVTCPLFEVASSLIAVSTSAGCTLKLDVNFYVQQSETAQFYPSSVTMTHNVVQGGSVPILQSTEFASIPPGTQDFTQVDNYVSQVVWTPELRHSARIYDLRVFVPTCDTQAVLAVTVKKCRICLKEDETLGIIASRYNRHWTQIWSVNPSLLSPDKISAGNEISLGNIYSTSEGDTLMLLSVRFGISLELLQILNPDILPIDFPNLALNTSVCIIPETCPEFRARVAGITW
;
A
#
# COMPACT_ATOMS: atom_id res chain seq x y z
N MET A 1 -61.41 -8.47 -61.70
CA MET A 1 -62.07 -7.31 -61.07
C MET A 1 -62.78 -7.82 -59.82
N PRO A 2 -62.58 -7.31 -58.58
CA PRO A 2 -61.57 -6.35 -58.04
C PRO A 2 -60.10 -6.83 -58.22
N ILE A 3 -59.01 -6.26 -57.66
CA ILE A 3 -58.67 -5.08 -56.80
C ILE A 3 -58.60 -5.28 -55.25
N SER A 4 -57.53 -4.72 -54.64
CA SER A 4 -57.17 -4.57 -53.19
C SER A 4 -56.72 -5.82 -52.41
N LEU A 5 -55.71 -5.79 -51.51
CA LEU A 5 -54.87 -4.70 -50.95
C LEU A 5 -53.39 -5.13 -50.82
N GLY A 6 -52.45 -4.19 -50.88
CA GLY A 6 -51.01 -4.47 -50.79
C GLY A 6 -50.42 -4.31 -49.38
N PHE A 7 -49.36 -5.08 -49.09
CA PHE A 7 -48.47 -4.88 -47.94
C PHE A 7 -47.05 -4.56 -48.44
N GLY A 8 -46.68 -3.27 -48.42
CA GLY A 8 -45.32 -2.83 -48.71
C GLY A 8 -44.44 -2.85 -47.46
N MET A 9 -43.51 -3.80 -47.38
CA MET A 9 -42.50 -3.81 -46.31
C MET A 9 -41.53 -2.62 -46.47
N ARG A 10 -41.62 -1.62 -45.59
CA ARG A 10 -40.52 -0.66 -45.35
C ARG A 10 -39.89 -0.94 -43.99
N LYS A 11 -38.60 -1.29 -44.00
CA LYS A 11 -37.78 -1.42 -42.77
C LYS A 11 -37.61 -0.05 -42.12
N PRO A 12 -37.50 0.05 -40.79
CA PRO A 12 -37.17 1.30 -40.12
C PRO A 12 -35.71 1.69 -40.41
N SER A 13 -35.49 2.95 -40.80
CA SER A 13 -34.15 3.50 -40.96
C SER A 13 -33.51 3.71 -39.59
N VAL A 14 -32.45 2.95 -39.29
CA VAL A 14 -31.58 3.22 -38.13
C VAL A 14 -30.83 4.51 -38.42
N LEU A 15 -31.10 5.55 -37.63
CA LEU A 15 -30.39 6.82 -37.71
C LEU A 15 -28.99 6.63 -37.11
N LEU A 16 -28.02 6.29 -37.95
CA LEU A 16 -26.64 6.11 -37.55
C LEU A 16 -26.06 7.48 -37.16
N LEU A 17 -25.97 7.75 -35.85
CA LEU A 17 -25.33 8.95 -35.34
C LEU A 17 -23.81 8.80 -35.56
N LEU A 18 -23.34 9.26 -36.72
CA LEU A 18 -21.91 9.42 -37.00
C LEU A 18 -21.36 10.52 -36.09
N CYS A 19 -20.96 10.12 -34.89
CA CYS A 19 -20.14 10.94 -34.03
C CYS A 19 -18.81 11.16 -34.77
N PHE A 20 -18.60 12.36 -35.30
CA PHE A 20 -17.30 12.76 -35.84
C PHE A 20 -16.30 12.70 -34.68
N LEU A 21 -15.49 11.64 -34.66
CA LEU A 21 -14.22 11.66 -33.96
C LEU A 21 -13.38 12.74 -34.61
N ALA A 22 -13.38 13.93 -34.01
CA ALA A 22 -12.34 14.90 -34.29
C ALA A 22 -11.00 14.20 -34.03
N PRO A 23 -10.02 14.25 -34.95
CA PRO A 23 -8.69 13.77 -34.65
C PRO A 23 -8.20 14.52 -33.42
N ALA A 24 -7.76 13.79 -32.39
CA ALA A 24 -7.14 14.40 -31.23
C ALA A 24 -6.02 15.31 -31.75
N THR A 25 -6.07 16.60 -31.41
CA THR A 25 -5.02 17.55 -31.77
C THR A 25 -3.70 16.95 -31.30
N ALA A 26 -2.80 16.67 -32.24
CA ALA A 26 -1.55 15.98 -31.93
C ALA A 26 -0.84 16.72 -30.79
N SER A 27 -0.80 16.10 -29.61
CA SER A 27 -0.04 16.60 -28.49
C SER A 27 1.43 16.47 -28.88
N ASN A 28 2.16 17.58 -28.88
CA ASN A 28 3.62 17.60 -29.04
C ASN A 28 4.32 17.09 -27.75
N VAL A 29 3.84 15.97 -27.23
CA VAL A 29 4.27 15.31 -26.00
C VAL A 29 4.74 13.91 -26.36
N THR A 30 5.99 13.62 -26.08
CA THR A 30 6.57 12.28 -26.18
C THR A 30 6.18 11.46 -24.96
N CYS A 31 5.54 10.32 -25.18
CA CYS A 31 4.99 9.50 -24.12
C CYS A 31 6.00 8.48 -23.58
N PRO A 32 6.11 8.30 -22.25
CA PRO A 32 7.05 7.36 -21.67
C PRO A 32 6.61 5.91 -21.84
N LEU A 33 7.58 5.05 -22.14
CA LEU A 33 7.49 3.61 -21.93
C LEU A 33 8.10 3.31 -20.57
N PHE A 34 7.26 3.08 -19.56
CA PHE A 34 7.71 2.52 -18.29
C PHE A 34 8.33 1.14 -18.55
N GLU A 35 9.49 0.84 -17.96
CA GLU A 35 10.05 -0.54 -17.96
C GLU A 35 9.03 -1.56 -17.45
N VAL A 36 8.15 -1.06 -16.60
CA VAL A 36 7.12 -1.73 -15.84
C VAL A 36 5.73 -1.68 -16.49
N ALA A 37 5.60 -1.25 -17.76
CA ALA A 37 4.31 -0.90 -18.40
C ALA A 37 3.26 -2.05 -18.51
N SER A 38 3.54 -3.23 -17.97
CA SER A 38 2.58 -4.34 -17.85
C SER A 38 2.78 -5.23 -16.60
N SER A 39 3.70 -4.92 -15.69
CA SER A 39 4.03 -5.76 -14.53
C SER A 39 3.78 -5.06 -13.20
N LEU A 40 3.36 -5.84 -12.20
CA LEU A 40 3.11 -5.34 -10.85
C LEU A 40 4.41 -5.39 -10.05
N ILE A 41 5.01 -4.25 -9.70
CA ILE A 41 6.12 -4.24 -8.74
C ILE A 41 5.54 -4.47 -7.35
N ALA A 42 5.68 -5.69 -6.85
CA ALA A 42 5.30 -6.05 -5.48
C ALA A 42 6.44 -5.71 -4.52
N VAL A 43 6.22 -4.73 -3.64
CA VAL A 43 7.15 -4.37 -2.56
C VAL A 43 6.49 -4.59 -1.21
N SER A 44 7.28 -4.89 -0.18
CA SER A 44 6.80 -4.93 1.21
C SER A 44 7.52 -3.90 2.06
N THR A 45 6.79 -3.28 2.98
CA THR A 45 7.28 -2.37 4.01
C THR A 45 6.50 -2.61 5.31
N SER A 46 6.84 -1.93 6.40
CA SER A 46 6.10 -1.99 7.66
C SER A 46 5.77 -0.60 8.18
N ALA A 47 4.86 -0.50 9.14
CA ALA A 47 4.47 0.79 9.70
C ALA A 47 5.68 1.51 10.34
N GLY A 48 5.86 2.79 10.04
CA GLY A 48 7.03 3.58 10.42
C GLY A 48 8.27 3.40 9.52
N CYS A 49 8.29 2.43 8.61
CA CYS A 49 9.40 2.23 7.68
C CYS A 49 9.26 3.16 6.47
N THR A 50 10.17 4.13 6.31
CA THR A 50 10.21 4.99 5.13
C THR A 50 10.65 4.18 3.90
N LEU A 51 9.67 3.87 3.05
CA LEU A 51 9.86 3.29 1.75
C LEU A 51 10.25 4.38 0.75
N LYS A 52 11.30 4.12 -0.04
CA LYS A 52 11.70 4.93 -1.21
C LYS A 52 11.76 3.99 -2.41
N LEU A 53 11.05 4.32 -3.48
CA LEU A 53 10.96 3.53 -4.71
C LEU A 53 11.29 4.40 -5.92
N ASP A 54 12.31 3.99 -6.66
CA ASP A 54 12.73 4.64 -7.89
C ASP A 54 12.08 3.92 -9.08
N VAL A 55 11.13 4.59 -9.73
CA VAL A 55 10.38 4.08 -10.88
C VAL A 55 11.09 4.54 -12.15
N ASN A 56 11.81 3.62 -12.79
CA ASN A 56 12.52 3.87 -14.06
C ASN A 56 11.53 3.82 -15.24
N PHE A 57 11.70 4.74 -16.19
CA PHE A 57 10.97 4.75 -17.45
C PHE A 57 11.77 5.43 -18.56
N TYR A 58 11.54 4.98 -19.78
CA TYR A 58 12.23 5.47 -20.96
C TYR A 58 11.33 6.39 -21.78
N VAL A 59 11.91 7.41 -22.38
CA VAL A 59 11.24 8.33 -23.31
C VAL A 59 11.99 8.29 -24.63
N GLN A 60 11.30 7.94 -25.71
CA GLN A 60 11.83 8.15 -27.05
C GLN A 60 11.77 9.64 -27.36
N GLN A 61 12.91 10.26 -27.67
CA GLN A 61 12.95 11.66 -28.09
C GLN A 61 12.32 11.84 -29.48
N SER A 62 11.67 12.98 -29.70
CA SER A 62 11.13 13.39 -30.99
C SER A 62 11.52 14.83 -31.28
N GLU A 63 11.92 15.11 -32.52
CA GLU A 63 12.27 16.47 -32.97
C GLU A 63 11.11 17.47 -32.85
N THR A 64 9.87 16.98 -32.82
CA THR A 64 8.64 17.80 -32.78
C THR A 64 7.88 17.73 -31.46
N ALA A 65 8.24 16.79 -30.58
CA ALA A 65 7.49 16.50 -29.36
C ALA A 65 8.42 16.28 -28.16
N GLN A 66 8.28 17.11 -27.14
CA GLN A 66 9.13 17.14 -25.96
C GLN A 66 8.43 16.54 -24.74
N PHE A 67 9.18 15.80 -23.94
CA PHE A 67 8.74 15.32 -22.64
C PHE A 67 9.09 16.32 -21.54
N TYR A 68 8.17 16.50 -20.59
CA TYR A 68 8.33 17.39 -19.44
C TYR A 68 8.21 16.54 -18.16
N PRO A 69 9.26 16.45 -17.32
CA PRO A 69 9.20 15.65 -16.08
C PRO A 69 8.06 16.07 -15.13
N SER A 70 7.70 17.35 -15.12
CA SER A 70 6.56 17.90 -14.37
C SER A 70 5.18 17.44 -14.86
N SER A 71 5.10 16.71 -15.99
CA SER A 71 3.85 16.08 -16.45
C SER A 71 3.60 14.71 -15.82
N VAL A 72 4.60 14.14 -15.12
CA VAL A 72 4.40 12.90 -14.35
C VAL A 72 3.63 13.22 -13.08
N THR A 73 2.64 12.39 -12.80
CA THR A 73 1.76 12.51 -11.63
C THR A 73 1.64 11.16 -10.93
N MET A 74 1.14 11.17 -9.71
CA MET A 74 0.88 9.95 -8.95
C MET A 74 -0.54 9.94 -8.38
N THR A 75 -1.20 8.79 -8.43
CA THR A 75 -2.43 8.49 -7.69
C THR A 75 -2.25 7.25 -6.82
N HIS A 76 -3.06 7.13 -5.76
CA HIS A 76 -2.98 6.00 -4.83
C HIS A 76 -4.36 5.65 -4.23
N ASN A 77 -4.53 4.42 -3.75
CA ASN A 77 -5.69 4.00 -2.97
C ASN A 77 -5.48 4.07 -1.43
N VAL A 78 -4.38 4.69 -0.96
CA VAL A 78 -4.12 4.88 0.48
C VAL A 78 -5.21 5.75 1.14
N VAL A 79 -5.71 5.27 2.29
CA VAL A 79 -6.80 5.91 3.04
C VAL A 79 -6.31 7.21 3.68
N GLN A 80 -6.96 8.33 3.36
CA GLN A 80 -6.63 9.66 3.89
C GLN A 80 -6.75 9.75 5.43
N GLY A 81 -6.16 10.82 5.99
CA GLY A 81 -6.13 11.09 7.44
C GLY A 81 -4.85 10.65 8.17
N GLY A 82 -3.77 10.37 7.44
CA GLY A 82 -2.45 10.02 7.96
C GLY A 82 -1.39 10.19 6.88
N SER A 83 -0.23 9.56 7.02
CA SER A 83 0.84 9.58 6.03
C SER A 83 0.40 9.02 4.67
N VAL A 84 0.46 9.85 3.64
CA VAL A 84 0.19 9.47 2.25
C VAL A 84 1.50 9.30 1.47
N PRO A 85 1.53 8.45 0.44
CA PRO A 85 2.63 8.41 -0.52
C PRO A 85 2.77 9.75 -1.23
N ILE A 86 4.01 10.20 -1.45
CA ILE A 86 4.33 11.39 -2.24
C ILE A 86 5.24 11.04 -3.41
N LEU A 87 5.03 11.67 -4.55
CA LEU A 87 5.99 11.71 -5.65
C LEU A 87 6.97 12.85 -5.32
N GLN A 88 8.21 12.51 -4.97
CA GLN A 88 9.19 13.48 -4.48
C GLN A 88 9.83 14.26 -5.64
N SER A 89 10.26 13.55 -6.69
CA SER A 89 10.75 14.15 -7.92
C SER A 89 10.65 13.19 -9.10
N THR A 90 10.73 13.76 -10.31
CA THR A 90 10.96 13.04 -11.55
C THR A 90 12.16 13.70 -12.23
N GLU A 91 13.25 12.97 -12.38
CA GLU A 91 14.53 13.49 -12.83
C GLU A 91 15.14 12.63 -13.93
N PHE A 92 15.97 13.24 -14.79
CA PHE A 92 16.70 12.51 -15.81
C PHE A 92 17.77 11.64 -15.14
N ALA A 93 17.67 10.33 -15.33
CA ALA A 93 18.69 9.39 -14.91
C ALA A 93 19.67 9.20 -16.07
N SER A 94 20.97 9.30 -15.79
CA SER A 94 22.03 9.27 -16.80
C SER A 94 21.91 8.11 -17.79
N ILE A 95 22.30 8.38 -19.05
CA ILE A 95 22.29 7.43 -20.19
C ILE A 95 22.80 6.04 -19.74
N PRO A 96 22.10 4.94 -20.06
CA PRO A 96 22.44 3.60 -19.57
C PRO A 96 23.89 3.17 -19.87
N PRO A 97 24.61 2.57 -18.89
CA PRO A 97 25.97 2.11 -19.10
C PRO A 97 25.99 0.76 -19.84
N GLY A 98 26.01 0.79 -21.18
CA GLY A 98 26.32 -0.40 -21.97
C GLY A 98 25.68 -0.45 -23.36
N THR A 99 26.45 -0.08 -24.37
CA THR A 99 26.43 -0.63 -25.74
C THR A 99 25.14 -1.35 -26.20
N GLN A 100 24.17 -0.59 -26.70
CA GLN A 100 23.59 -0.74 -28.05
C GLN A 100 23.11 0.65 -28.53
N ASP A 101 22.67 0.75 -29.79
CA ASP A 101 22.48 2.01 -30.51
C ASP A 101 21.21 2.78 -30.07
N PHE A 102 21.28 3.43 -28.91
CA PHE A 102 20.18 4.19 -28.26
C PHE A 102 20.33 5.71 -28.43
N THR A 103 20.62 6.18 -29.64
CA THR A 103 20.90 7.61 -29.91
C THR A 103 19.72 8.58 -29.70
N GLN A 104 18.52 8.09 -29.34
CA GLN A 104 17.30 8.89 -29.12
C GLN A 104 16.41 8.41 -27.94
N VAL A 105 16.98 7.76 -26.91
CA VAL A 105 16.19 7.32 -25.74
C VAL A 105 16.76 7.89 -24.44
N ASP A 106 15.93 8.68 -23.76
CA ASP A 106 16.22 9.20 -22.41
C ASP A 106 15.72 8.23 -21.34
N ASN A 107 16.45 8.13 -20.22
CA ASN A 107 15.99 7.46 -19.01
C ASN A 107 15.58 8.50 -17.96
N TYR A 108 14.48 8.23 -17.27
CA TYR A 108 13.97 9.05 -16.18
C TYR A 108 13.63 8.18 -14.96
N VAL A 109 13.88 8.73 -13.79
CA VAL A 109 13.52 8.13 -12.50
C VAL A 109 12.48 9.01 -11.82
N SER A 110 11.35 8.42 -11.46
CA SER A 110 10.36 8.99 -10.56
C SER A 110 10.51 8.39 -9.17
N GLN A 111 10.91 9.20 -8.18
CA GLN A 111 11.06 8.75 -6.80
C GLN A 111 9.75 8.90 -6.02
N VAL A 112 9.18 7.76 -5.59
CA VAL A 112 8.02 7.68 -4.70
C VAL A 112 8.49 7.43 -3.28
N VAL A 113 8.02 8.24 -2.32
CA VAL A 113 8.38 8.12 -0.90
C VAL A 113 7.12 7.96 -0.05
N TRP A 114 7.13 7.01 0.88
CA TRP A 114 6.02 6.78 1.80
C TRP A 114 6.48 6.16 3.12
N THR A 115 5.98 6.66 4.25
CA THR A 115 6.21 6.09 5.58
C THR A 115 4.86 5.68 6.18
N PRO A 116 4.33 4.46 5.89
CA PRO A 116 2.99 4.07 6.33
C PRO A 116 2.83 4.10 7.85
N GLU A 117 1.61 4.35 8.30
CA GLU A 117 1.21 4.25 9.71
C GLU A 117 0.69 2.85 10.06
N LEU A 118 0.54 2.57 11.36
CA LEU A 118 -0.01 1.29 11.84
C LEU A 118 -1.40 1.00 11.24
N ARG A 119 -2.23 2.02 11.02
CA ARG A 119 -3.55 1.90 10.37
C ARG A 119 -3.51 1.41 8.92
N HIS A 120 -2.34 1.42 8.28
CA HIS A 120 -2.13 0.88 6.93
C HIS A 120 -1.66 -0.59 6.95
N SER A 121 -1.34 -1.15 8.12
CA SER A 121 -0.93 -2.54 8.32
C SER A 121 -1.90 -3.56 7.69
N ALA A 122 -1.33 -4.67 7.21
CA ALA A 122 -2.04 -5.84 6.67
C ALA A 122 -2.91 -5.55 5.43
N ARG A 123 -2.57 -4.49 4.68
CA ARG A 123 -3.24 -4.09 3.44
C ARG A 123 -2.23 -3.94 2.31
N ILE A 124 -2.73 -4.09 1.08
CA ILE A 124 -1.99 -3.84 -0.16
C ILE A 124 -2.49 -2.52 -0.74
N TYR A 125 -1.57 -1.66 -1.16
CA TYR A 125 -1.88 -0.36 -1.75
C TYR A 125 -1.29 -0.25 -3.15
N ASP A 126 -2.10 0.21 -4.08
CA ASP A 126 -1.71 0.48 -5.45
C ASP A 126 -1.23 1.92 -5.55
N LEU A 127 0.05 2.11 -5.85
CA LEU A 127 0.63 3.40 -6.21
C LEU A 127 0.78 3.44 -7.73
N ARG A 128 0.17 4.43 -8.38
CA ARG A 128 0.17 4.58 -9.84
C ARG A 128 0.95 5.81 -10.23
N VAL A 129 2.11 5.64 -10.84
CA VAL A 129 2.90 6.73 -11.43
C VAL A 129 2.57 6.77 -12.91
N PHE A 130 2.07 7.90 -13.41
CA PHE A 130 1.51 7.99 -14.76
C PHE A 130 1.62 9.38 -15.37
N VAL A 131 1.54 9.46 -16.69
CA VAL A 131 1.48 10.71 -17.45
C VAL A 131 0.06 10.88 -17.99
N PRO A 132 -0.74 11.85 -17.50
CA PRO A 132 -2.16 11.97 -17.83
C PRO A 132 -2.46 12.15 -19.32
N THR A 133 -1.53 12.76 -20.08
CA THR A 133 -1.69 12.99 -21.53
C THR A 133 -1.43 11.76 -22.39
N CYS A 134 -0.93 10.67 -21.80
CA CYS A 134 -0.40 9.51 -22.53
C CYS A 134 -1.10 8.18 -22.20
N ASP A 135 -1.89 8.12 -21.13
CA ASP A 135 -2.50 6.89 -20.57
C ASP A 135 -1.49 5.77 -20.21
N THR A 136 -0.20 6.11 -20.19
CA THR A 136 0.91 5.25 -19.79
C THR A 136 1.13 5.34 -18.28
N GLN A 137 1.17 4.20 -17.59
CA GLN A 137 1.35 4.13 -16.13
C GLN A 137 2.23 2.94 -15.71
N ALA A 138 2.94 3.08 -14.59
CA ALA A 138 3.48 1.98 -13.79
C ALA A 138 2.64 1.81 -12.51
N VAL A 139 2.39 0.57 -12.10
CA VAL A 139 1.63 0.23 -10.89
C VAL A 139 2.51 -0.52 -9.90
N LEU A 140 2.64 0.02 -8.69
CA LEU A 140 3.40 -0.58 -7.60
C LEU A 140 2.43 -1.05 -6.52
N ALA A 141 2.42 -2.35 -6.23
CA ALA A 141 1.68 -2.92 -5.11
C ALA A 141 2.56 -2.92 -3.86
N VAL A 142 2.24 -2.05 -2.92
CA VAL A 142 2.94 -1.95 -1.64
C VAL A 142 2.15 -2.67 -0.55
N THR A 143 2.68 -3.80 -0.10
CA THR A 143 2.16 -4.55 1.06
C THR A 143 2.73 -3.98 2.35
N VAL A 144 1.88 -3.49 3.25
CA VAL A 144 2.31 -3.13 4.61
C VAL A 144 2.18 -4.37 5.50
N LYS A 145 3.30 -4.91 6.00
CA LYS A 145 3.33 -6.17 6.76
C LYS A 145 2.53 -6.06 8.06
N LYS A 146 1.82 -7.14 8.40
CA LYS A 146 1.07 -7.24 9.65
C LYS A 146 1.99 -7.40 10.86
N CYS A 147 1.68 -6.74 11.97
CA CYS A 147 2.37 -6.89 13.27
C CYS A 147 3.86 -6.54 13.25
N ARG A 148 4.29 -5.68 12.32
CA ARG A 148 5.67 -5.22 12.15
C ARG A 148 5.71 -3.69 12.18
N ILE A 149 6.78 -3.13 12.76
CA ILE A 149 7.08 -1.69 12.68
C ILE A 149 8.57 -1.45 12.42
N CYS A 150 8.93 -0.28 11.89
CA CYS A 150 10.30 0.23 12.02
C CYS A 150 10.46 1.10 13.27
N LEU A 151 11.65 1.01 13.84
CA LEU A 151 12.14 1.83 14.94
C LEU A 151 12.50 3.23 14.42
N LYS A 152 12.11 4.28 15.14
CA LYS A 152 12.57 5.65 14.86
C LYS A 152 13.93 5.92 15.50
N GLU A 153 14.54 7.05 15.15
CA GLU A 153 15.68 7.60 15.88
C GLU A 153 15.32 7.81 17.35
N ASP A 154 16.27 7.48 18.24
CA ASP A 154 16.19 7.59 19.71
C ASP A 154 15.02 6.86 20.40
N GLU A 155 14.38 5.90 19.74
CA GLU A 155 13.44 4.99 20.40
C GLU A 155 14.14 3.90 21.22
N THR A 156 13.43 3.35 22.21
CA THR A 156 13.82 2.15 22.96
C THR A 156 12.66 1.16 23.01
N LEU A 157 12.93 -0.12 23.29
CA LEU A 157 11.84 -1.09 23.47
C LEU A 157 10.89 -0.71 24.63
N GLY A 158 11.38 0.01 25.65
CA GLY A 158 10.55 0.56 26.73
C GLY A 158 9.56 1.61 26.25
N ILE A 159 10.00 2.55 25.40
CA ILE A 159 9.14 3.58 24.80
C ILE A 159 8.12 2.96 23.84
N ILE A 160 8.49 1.92 23.10
CA ILE A 160 7.59 1.26 22.15
C ILE A 160 6.53 0.43 22.89
N ALA A 161 6.94 -0.36 23.89
CA ALA A 161 6.03 -1.21 24.64
C ALA A 161 5.01 -0.39 25.46
N SER A 162 5.42 0.76 26.02
CA SER A 162 4.49 1.62 26.78
C SER A 162 3.36 2.21 25.92
N ARG A 163 3.59 2.50 24.63
CA ARG A 163 2.53 2.93 23.68
C ARG A 163 1.42 1.90 23.50
N TYR A 164 1.74 0.62 23.67
CA TYR A 164 0.79 -0.48 23.58
C TYR A 164 0.37 -1.00 24.97
N ASN A 165 0.75 -0.31 26.06
CA ASN A 165 0.57 -0.77 27.44
C ASN A 165 1.11 -2.20 27.65
N ARG A 166 2.38 -2.42 27.29
CA ARG A 166 3.07 -3.72 27.37
C ARG A 166 4.42 -3.59 28.05
N HIS A 167 4.92 -4.70 28.58
CA HIS A 167 6.28 -4.77 29.10
C HIS A 167 7.29 -4.99 27.97
N TRP A 168 8.45 -4.33 28.02
CA TRP A 168 9.43 -4.34 26.93
C TRP A 168 10.01 -5.73 26.64
N THR A 169 10.12 -6.61 27.65
CA THR A 169 10.62 -7.99 27.49
C THR A 169 9.77 -8.80 26.52
N GLN A 170 8.50 -8.44 26.37
CA GLN A 170 7.59 -9.11 25.47
C GLN A 170 7.87 -8.78 24.00
N ILE A 171 8.17 -7.51 23.70
CA ILE A 171 8.61 -7.12 22.35
C ILE A 171 10.00 -7.71 22.09
N TRP A 172 10.88 -7.73 23.10
CA TRP A 172 12.20 -8.34 22.95
C TRP A 172 12.13 -9.86 22.66
N SER A 173 11.27 -10.61 23.35
CA SER A 173 11.19 -12.07 23.19
C SER A 173 10.66 -12.54 21.83
N VAL A 174 9.88 -11.72 21.12
CA VAL A 174 9.43 -12.00 19.73
C VAL A 174 10.42 -11.50 18.66
N ASN A 175 11.59 -10.98 19.06
CA ASN A 175 12.63 -10.44 18.19
C ASN A 175 14.02 -11.03 18.53
N PRO A 176 14.28 -12.32 18.25
CA PRO A 176 15.55 -12.98 18.58
C PRO A 176 16.79 -12.40 17.87
N SER A 177 16.61 -11.55 16.86
CA SER A 177 17.69 -10.79 16.21
C SER A 177 18.15 -9.57 17.01
N LEU A 178 17.40 -9.10 18.01
CA LEU A 178 17.78 -7.96 18.85
C LEU A 178 18.71 -8.42 19.98
N LEU A 179 20.01 -8.19 19.79
CA LEU A 179 21.06 -8.58 20.75
C LEU A 179 21.03 -7.78 22.07
N SER A 180 20.33 -6.65 22.12
CA SER A 180 20.18 -5.81 23.31
C SER A 180 18.87 -5.02 23.24
N PRO A 181 18.14 -4.84 24.36
CA PRO A 181 16.90 -4.06 24.40
C PRO A 181 17.13 -2.53 24.33
N ASP A 182 18.33 -2.06 24.70
CA ASP A 182 18.68 -0.65 24.81
C ASP A 182 19.48 -0.14 23.60
N LYS A 183 20.00 -1.04 22.76
CA LYS A 183 20.78 -0.71 21.56
C LYS A 183 20.01 -1.12 20.32
N ILE A 184 19.10 -0.24 19.90
CA ILE A 184 18.34 -0.40 18.67
C ILE A 184 18.67 0.71 17.67
N SER A 185 18.86 0.33 16.41
CA SER A 185 19.13 1.28 15.32
C SER A 185 17.82 1.75 14.68
N ALA A 186 17.74 3.03 14.35
CA ALA A 186 16.66 3.58 13.53
C ALA A 186 16.54 2.83 12.19
N GLY A 187 15.32 2.66 11.70
CA GLY A 187 15.04 1.94 10.46
C GLY A 187 15.06 0.41 10.55
N ASN A 188 15.47 -0.17 11.69
CA ASN A 188 15.34 -1.62 11.89
C ASN A 188 13.85 -2.01 11.98
N GLU A 189 13.43 -3.03 11.22
CA GLU A 189 12.10 -3.63 11.34
C GLU A 189 12.05 -4.64 12.49
N ILE A 190 11.03 -4.54 13.36
CA ILE A 190 10.77 -5.45 14.47
C ILE A 190 9.34 -5.99 14.45
N SER A 191 9.15 -7.18 15.03
CA SER A 191 7.82 -7.71 15.42
C SER A 191 7.28 -6.91 16.60
N LEU A 192 6.00 -6.50 16.57
CA LEU A 192 5.31 -5.99 17.76
C LEU A 192 4.78 -7.11 18.67
N GLY A 193 4.47 -8.27 18.07
CA GLY A 193 3.86 -9.41 18.74
C GLY A 193 3.81 -10.62 17.80
N ASN A 194 2.93 -11.57 18.12
CA ASN A 194 2.76 -12.80 17.36
C ASN A 194 1.59 -12.68 16.39
N ILE A 195 1.67 -13.39 15.25
CA ILE A 195 0.51 -13.63 14.39
C ILE A 195 -0.19 -14.89 14.89
N TYR A 196 -1.45 -14.76 15.28
CA TYR A 196 -2.34 -15.87 15.60
C TYR A 196 -3.28 -16.14 14.42
N SER A 197 -3.42 -17.39 14.01
CA SER A 197 -4.41 -17.82 13.01
C SER A 197 -5.70 -18.24 13.71
N THR A 198 -6.82 -17.62 13.34
CA THR A 198 -8.13 -17.91 13.94
C THR A 198 -8.63 -19.33 13.66
N SER A 199 -9.24 -19.90 14.69
CA SER A 199 -9.97 -21.17 14.68
C SER A 199 -11.48 -20.93 14.63
N GLU A 200 -12.26 -21.99 14.49
CA GLU A 200 -13.72 -21.90 14.45
C GLU A 200 -14.27 -21.32 15.76
N GLY A 201 -15.19 -20.34 15.66
CA GLY A 201 -15.77 -19.66 16.81
C GLY A 201 -14.90 -18.58 17.45
N ASP A 202 -13.69 -18.28 16.94
CA ASP A 202 -12.91 -17.14 17.41
C ASP A 202 -13.60 -15.80 17.09
N THR A 203 -13.61 -14.91 18.07
CA THR A 203 -14.13 -13.53 17.95
C THR A 203 -13.10 -12.58 18.57
N LEU A 204 -13.07 -11.30 18.18
CA LEU A 204 -12.11 -10.37 18.80
C LEU A 204 -12.30 -10.26 20.32
N MET A 205 -13.53 -10.44 20.83
CA MET A 205 -13.82 -10.45 22.27
C MET A 205 -13.25 -11.70 22.98
N LEU A 206 -13.36 -12.88 22.36
CA LEU A 206 -12.78 -14.09 22.94
C LEU A 206 -11.24 -14.03 22.92
N LEU A 207 -10.65 -13.52 21.84
CA LEU A 207 -9.20 -13.29 21.75
C LEU A 207 -8.73 -12.23 22.76
N SER A 208 -9.51 -11.16 22.99
CA SER A 208 -9.17 -10.12 23.96
C SER A 208 -9.07 -10.68 25.38
N VAL A 209 -10.04 -11.51 25.79
CA VAL A 209 -10.02 -12.21 27.08
C VAL A 209 -8.89 -13.24 27.15
N ARG A 210 -8.76 -14.11 26.13
CA ARG A 210 -7.77 -15.21 26.07
C ARG A 210 -6.33 -14.73 26.19
N PHE A 211 -6.02 -13.58 25.60
CA PHE A 211 -4.67 -13.02 25.56
C PHE A 211 -4.47 -11.80 26.46
N GLY A 212 -5.46 -11.41 27.28
CA GLY A 212 -5.34 -10.26 28.19
C GLY A 212 -5.09 -8.93 27.48
N ILE A 213 -5.58 -8.77 26.24
CA ILE A 213 -5.41 -7.58 25.42
C ILE A 213 -6.73 -6.79 25.39
N SER A 214 -6.68 -5.45 25.46
CA SER A 214 -7.92 -4.67 25.35
C SER A 214 -8.49 -4.78 23.94
N LEU A 215 -9.81 -4.76 23.80
CA LEU A 215 -10.48 -4.83 22.50
C LEU A 215 -10.03 -3.66 21.58
N GLU A 216 -9.89 -2.47 22.16
CA GLU A 216 -9.38 -1.27 21.46
C GLU A 216 -7.96 -1.48 20.91
N LEU A 217 -7.02 -1.97 21.71
CA LEU A 217 -5.65 -2.25 21.25
C LEU A 217 -5.65 -3.36 20.19
N LEU A 218 -6.48 -4.39 20.36
CA LEU A 218 -6.61 -5.46 19.37
C LEU A 218 -7.15 -4.93 18.04
N GLN A 219 -8.09 -3.98 18.05
CA GLN A 219 -8.56 -3.30 16.83
C GLN A 219 -7.48 -2.42 16.20
N ILE A 220 -6.74 -1.64 16.99
CA ILE A 220 -5.62 -0.79 16.52
C ILE A 220 -4.52 -1.59 15.82
N LEU A 221 -4.21 -2.79 16.32
CA LEU A 221 -3.22 -3.71 15.74
C LEU A 221 -3.72 -4.48 14.51
N ASN A 222 -5.02 -4.48 14.25
CA ASN A 222 -5.67 -5.27 13.20
C ASN A 222 -6.63 -4.40 12.36
N PRO A 223 -6.16 -3.28 11.76
CA PRO A 223 -7.00 -2.34 11.02
C PRO A 223 -7.57 -2.94 9.72
N ASP A 224 -7.06 -4.09 9.27
CA ASP A 224 -7.57 -4.89 8.17
C ASP A 224 -8.87 -5.65 8.50
N ILE A 225 -9.11 -5.96 9.77
CA ILE A 225 -10.36 -6.61 10.22
C ILE A 225 -11.43 -5.53 10.35
N LEU A 226 -12.56 -5.67 9.66
CA LEU A 226 -13.61 -4.66 9.67
C LEU A 226 -14.56 -4.86 10.86
N PRO A 227 -15.25 -3.79 11.35
CA PRO A 227 -16.17 -3.91 12.47
C PRO A 227 -17.31 -4.93 12.31
N ILE A 228 -17.67 -5.24 11.06
CA ILE A 228 -18.66 -6.27 10.73
C ILE A 228 -18.16 -7.70 11.00
N ASP A 229 -16.84 -7.92 10.95
CA ASP A 229 -16.20 -9.23 11.14
C ASP A 229 -15.89 -9.52 12.63
N PHE A 230 -15.88 -8.49 13.49
CA PHE A 230 -15.54 -8.61 14.91
C PHE A 230 -16.30 -9.72 15.67
N PRO A 231 -17.61 -9.95 15.43
CA PRO A 231 -18.37 -10.99 16.13
C PRO A 231 -18.10 -12.41 15.63
N ASN A 232 -17.55 -12.59 14.42
CA ASN A 232 -17.31 -13.90 13.79
C ASN A 232 -16.08 -13.80 12.87
N LEU A 233 -14.90 -14.11 13.38
CA LEU A 233 -13.70 -14.09 12.54
C LEU A 233 -13.69 -15.29 11.60
N ALA A 234 -13.37 -15.07 10.32
CA ALA A 234 -13.21 -16.16 9.37
C ALA A 234 -12.06 -17.10 9.78
N LEU A 235 -12.10 -18.36 9.36
CA LEU A 235 -11.03 -19.33 9.63
C LEU A 235 -9.70 -18.88 9.00
N ASN A 236 -8.60 -19.09 9.72
CA ASN A 236 -7.24 -18.72 9.32
C ASN A 236 -7.02 -17.21 9.06
N THR A 237 -7.91 -16.33 9.52
CA THR A 237 -7.61 -14.89 9.62
C THR A 237 -6.38 -14.71 10.50
N SER A 238 -5.34 -14.08 9.95
CA SER A 238 -4.14 -13.70 10.69
C SER A 238 -4.44 -12.51 11.59
N VAL A 239 -4.22 -12.63 12.91
CA VAL A 239 -4.46 -11.57 13.91
C VAL A 239 -3.13 -11.23 14.58
N CYS A 240 -2.76 -9.95 14.61
CA CYS A 240 -1.63 -9.46 15.41
C CYS A 240 -2.05 -9.40 16.88
N ILE A 241 -1.33 -10.12 17.74
CA ILE A 241 -1.62 -10.22 19.17
C ILE A 241 -0.36 -9.95 19.98
N ILE A 242 -0.49 -9.03 20.94
CA ILE A 242 0.53 -8.71 21.94
C ILE A 242 -0.04 -9.13 23.31
N PRO A 243 0.08 -10.42 23.70
CA PRO A 243 -0.58 -10.98 24.90
C PRO A 243 -0.05 -10.42 26.22
N GLU A 244 -0.86 -10.21 27.24
CA GLU A 244 -0.38 -9.74 28.54
C GLU A 244 0.47 -10.82 29.25
N THR A 245 1.79 -10.65 29.31
CA THR A 245 2.71 -11.60 29.97
C THR A 245 3.19 -11.15 31.36
N CYS A 246 2.99 -9.89 31.73
CA CYS A 246 3.45 -9.30 33.00
C CYS A 246 2.28 -8.62 33.75
N PRO A 247 1.31 -9.39 34.31
CA PRO A 247 0.08 -8.84 34.89
C PRO A 247 0.31 -8.00 36.17
N GLU A 248 1.53 -7.96 36.70
CA GLU A 248 1.95 -7.16 37.85
C GLU A 248 1.82 -5.63 37.65
N PHE A 249 1.70 -5.16 36.41
CA PHE A 249 1.37 -3.76 36.09
C PHE A 249 -0.11 -3.39 36.27
N ARG A 250 -0.97 -4.33 36.67
CA ARG A 250 -2.36 -4.04 37.03
C ARG A 250 -2.41 -3.28 38.36
N ALA A 251 -3.27 -2.27 38.43
CA ALA A 251 -3.78 -1.80 39.72
C ALA A 251 -4.37 -3.00 40.47
N ARG A 252 -3.90 -3.26 41.70
CA ARG A 252 -4.35 -4.42 42.49
C ARG A 252 -5.84 -4.28 42.79
N VAL A 253 -6.67 -5.11 42.17
CA VAL A 253 -8.08 -5.25 42.54
C VAL A 253 -8.13 -6.01 43.87
N ALA A 254 -8.68 -5.37 44.90
CA ALA A 254 -8.80 -5.99 46.22
C ALA A 254 -9.63 -7.29 46.11
N GLY A 255 -9.07 -8.40 46.57
CA GLY A 255 -9.72 -9.72 46.54
C GLY A 255 -9.35 -10.63 45.35
N ILE A 256 -8.50 -10.20 44.42
CA ILE A 256 -7.97 -11.08 43.35
C ILE A 256 -6.45 -11.21 43.48
N THR A 257 -5.98 -12.42 43.78
CA THR A 257 -4.57 -12.81 43.71
C THR A 257 -4.31 -13.56 42.41
N TRP A 258 -3.27 -13.14 41.68
CA TRP A 258 -2.72 -13.84 40.52
C TRP A 258 -1.60 -14.78 40.96
#